data_AF-A0AB38KIZ5-F1
#
_entry.id   AF-A0AB38KIZ5-F1
#
_cell.length_a   1.000
_cell.length_b   1.000
_cell.length_c   1.000
_cell.angle_alpha   90.00
_cell.angle_beta   90.00
_cell.angle_gamma   90.00
#
_symmetry.space_group_name_H-M   'P 1'
#
loop_
_entity.id
_entity.type
_entity.pdbx_description
1 polymer ?
#
loop_
_entity_poly.entity_id
_entity_poly.type
_entity_poly.pdbx_seq_one_letter_code
_entity_poly.pdbx_strand_id
1 'polypeptide(L)'
;MASYAVKCDIPEDELFTDAFSLLQFLDDMSDDEHNRFTKRDIMDAMQFYQENYVTYNRSEAERVSAIPMPANKRNYQKQADHLEEARAIRDIRMKRQDRDWREGNGRPKGSGEKSKIVEEWQRQHPDGKKADCIRETGLSKPTVYKWWK
;
A
#
# COMPACT_ATOMS: atom_id res chain seq x y z
N MET A 1 19.99 -0.21 12.38
CA MET A 1 18.66 0.43 12.41
C MET A 1 18.60 1.68 11.53
N ALA A 2 19.61 2.55 11.54
CA ALA A 2 19.63 3.76 10.72
C ALA A 2 19.44 3.53 9.20
N SER A 3 20.08 2.50 8.63
CA SER A 3 19.88 2.15 7.21
C SER A 3 18.43 1.75 6.88
N TYR A 4 17.68 1.20 7.84
CA TYR A 4 16.26 0.90 7.67
C TYR A 4 15.39 2.13 7.83
N ALA A 5 15.77 3.09 8.68
CA ALA A 5 15.08 4.37 8.78
C ALA A 5 15.08 5.10 7.43
N VAL A 6 16.23 5.12 6.74
CA VAL A 6 16.31 5.66 5.37
C VAL A 6 15.41 4.89 4.40
N LYS A 7 15.36 3.54 4.46
CA LYS A 7 14.46 2.73 3.62
C LYS A 7 12.98 2.99 3.88
N CYS A 8 12.63 3.32 5.12
CA CYS A 8 11.27 3.54 5.57
C CYS A 8 10.86 5.03 5.53
N ASP A 9 11.73 5.90 5.03
CA ASP A 9 11.50 7.36 4.95
C ASP A 9 11.22 7.99 6.34
N ILE A 10 11.93 7.51 7.37
CA ILE A 10 11.85 8.03 8.73
C ILE A 10 12.88 9.16 8.89
N PRO A 11 12.47 10.37 9.32
CA PRO A 11 13.37 11.50 9.57
C PRO A 11 14.50 11.18 10.56
N GLU A 12 15.64 11.86 10.40
CA GLU A 12 16.82 11.63 11.25
C GLU A 12 16.58 11.99 12.72
N ASP A 13 15.83 13.05 12.98
CA ASP A 13 15.46 13.53 14.31
C ASP A 13 14.50 12.58 15.04
N GLU A 14 13.54 12.00 14.30
CA GLU A 14 12.66 10.95 14.80
C GLU A 14 13.47 9.70 15.17
N LEU A 15 14.32 9.21 14.27
CA LEU A 15 15.21 8.07 14.52
C LEU A 15 16.11 8.31 15.73
N PHE A 16 16.69 9.51 15.85
CA PHE A 16 17.59 9.86 16.95
C PHE A 16 16.84 9.83 18.28
N THR A 17 15.67 10.45 18.34
CA THR A 17 14.82 10.47 19.55
C THR A 17 14.43 9.06 19.97
N ASP A 18 14.00 8.23 19.01
CA ASP A 18 13.62 6.84 19.25
C ASP A 18 14.82 6.01 19.73
N ALA A 19 15.99 6.15 19.12
CA ALA A 19 17.19 5.42 19.52
C ALA A 19 17.62 5.75 20.95
N PHE A 20 17.56 7.03 21.35
CA PHE A 20 17.85 7.44 22.72
C PHE A 20 16.80 6.99 23.73
N SER A 21 15.53 6.90 23.33
CA SER A 21 14.47 6.37 24.19
C SER A 21 14.70 4.89 24.55
N LEU A 22 15.36 4.14 23.66
CA LEU A 22 15.69 2.73 23.84
C LEU A 22 17.01 2.50 24.59
N LEU A 23 17.80 3.55 24.87
CA LEU A 23 19.14 3.41 25.46
C LEU A 23 19.13 2.58 26.75
N GLN A 24 18.26 2.93 27.71
CA GLN A 24 18.20 2.21 28.98
C GLN A 24 17.72 0.77 28.80
N PHE A 25 16.70 0.58 27.96
CA PHE A 25 16.16 -0.75 27.67
C PHE A 25 17.21 -1.68 27.05
N LEU A 26 18.03 -1.16 26.13
CA LEU A 26 19.11 -1.92 25.50
C LEU A 26 20.28 -2.15 26.46
N ASP A 27 20.64 -1.18 27.30
CA ASP A 27 21.70 -1.34 28.31
C ASP A 27 21.32 -2.37 29.38
N ASP A 28 20.05 -2.43 29.80
CA ASP A 28 19.52 -3.39 30.77
C ASP A 28 19.58 -4.85 30.27
N MET A 29 19.70 -5.07 28.95
CA MET A 29 19.90 -6.40 28.37
C MET A 29 21.37 -6.85 28.36
N SER A 30 22.30 -5.97 28.74
CA SER A 30 23.74 -6.29 28.82
C SER A 30 24.01 -7.14 30.06
N ASP A 31 24.75 -8.25 29.89
CA ASP A 31 25.08 -9.21 30.95
C ASP A 31 26.49 -9.04 31.56
N ASP A 32 27.33 -8.17 31.00
CA ASP A 32 28.69 -7.85 31.44
C ASP A 32 28.92 -6.32 31.47
N GLU A 33 29.98 -5.88 32.14
CA GLU A 33 30.51 -4.51 32.07
C GLU A 33 31.17 -4.21 30.71
N HIS A 34 31.65 -5.24 30.01
CA HIS A 34 32.34 -5.11 28.72
C HIS A 34 31.38 -4.98 27.52
N ASN A 35 30.09 -5.28 27.69
CA ASN A 35 29.08 -5.22 26.62
C ASN A 35 27.95 -4.22 26.89
N ARG A 36 28.16 -3.28 27.82
CA ARG A 36 27.18 -2.22 28.12
C ARG A 36 26.82 -1.45 26.87
N PHE A 37 25.52 -1.24 26.66
CA PHE A 37 25.02 -0.46 25.54
C PHE A 37 25.04 1.03 25.91
N THR A 38 25.80 1.81 25.16
CA THR A 38 26.07 3.21 25.49
C THR A 38 25.56 4.17 24.43
N LYS A 39 25.60 5.46 24.76
CA LYS A 39 25.34 6.53 23.78
C LYS A 39 26.26 6.44 22.56
N ARG A 40 27.47 5.89 22.71
CA ARG A 40 28.41 5.72 21.62
C ARG A 40 27.86 4.76 20.57
N ASP A 41 27.25 3.66 20.99
CA ASP A 41 26.67 2.66 20.10
C ASP A 41 25.54 3.26 19.25
N ILE A 42 24.75 4.17 19.84
CA ILE A 42 23.74 4.95 19.12
C ILE A 42 24.41 5.85 18.06
N MET A 43 25.42 6.62 18.45
CA MET A 43 26.12 7.53 17.53
C MET A 43 26.82 6.78 16.39
N ASP A 44 27.43 5.64 16.68
CA ASP A 44 28.06 4.77 15.70
C ASP A 44 27.00 4.17 14.75
N ALA A 45 25.82 3.80 15.26
CA ALA A 45 24.71 3.36 14.43
C ALA A 45 24.15 4.50 13.54
N MET A 46 24.13 5.75 14.00
CA MET A 46 23.66 6.91 13.24
C MET A 46 24.53 7.21 12.01
N GLN A 47 25.79 6.79 11.99
CA GLN A 47 26.66 6.92 10.80
C GLN A 47 26.11 6.17 9.57
N PHE A 48 25.24 5.17 9.79
CA PHE A 48 24.57 4.43 8.73
C PHE A 48 23.28 5.11 8.21
N TYR A 49 22.93 6.31 8.72
CA TYR A 49 21.85 7.14 8.19
C TYR A 49 22.32 7.89 6.94
N GLN A 50 22.56 7.15 5.86
CA GLN A 50 23.01 7.72 4.59
C GLN A 50 22.36 6.94 3.43
N GLU A 51 22.06 7.62 2.32
CA GLU A 51 21.40 7.02 1.15
C GLU A 51 22.18 5.86 0.52
N ASN A 52 23.51 5.90 0.59
CA ASN A 52 24.40 4.83 0.12
C ASN A 52 24.16 3.49 0.85
N TYR A 53 23.62 3.50 2.07
CA TYR A 53 23.31 2.29 2.85
C TYR A 53 21.85 1.82 2.67
N VAL A 54 21.07 2.40 1.76
CA VAL A 54 19.70 1.90 1.46
C VAL A 54 19.72 0.47 0.92
N THR A 55 20.77 0.07 0.22
CA THR A 55 20.94 -1.29 -0.32
C THR A 55 21.50 -2.28 0.71
N TYR A 56 21.79 -1.85 1.93
CA TYR A 56 22.35 -2.68 2.99
C TYR A 56 21.49 -3.93 3.20
N ASN A 57 22.10 -5.11 3.06
CA ASN A 57 21.32 -6.34 2.98
C ASN A 57 20.91 -6.83 4.39
N ARG A 58 19.84 -7.60 4.47
CA ARG A 58 19.31 -8.08 5.75
C ARG A 58 20.32 -8.96 6.51
N SER A 59 21.08 -9.78 5.79
CA SER A 59 22.12 -10.65 6.39
C SER A 59 23.30 -9.87 6.98
N GLU A 60 23.68 -8.76 6.38
CA GLU A 60 24.72 -7.85 6.87
C GLU A 60 24.22 -7.10 8.09
N ALA A 61 22.97 -6.63 8.06
CA ALA A 61 22.34 -6.02 9.22
C ALA A 61 22.30 -6.98 10.41
N GLU A 62 21.99 -8.25 10.18
CA GLU A 62 21.98 -9.30 11.20
C GLU A 62 23.39 -9.56 11.74
N ARG A 63 24.38 -9.64 10.84
CA ARG A 63 25.79 -9.83 11.20
C ARG A 63 26.35 -8.66 12.03
N VAL A 64 26.06 -7.42 11.66
CA VAL A 64 26.64 -6.23 12.31
C VAL A 64 25.91 -5.89 13.60
N SER A 65 24.59 -6.03 13.65
CA SER A 65 23.83 -5.75 14.87
C SER A 65 23.81 -6.90 15.88
N ALA A 66 24.18 -8.11 15.45
CA ALA A 66 23.96 -9.36 16.20
C ALA A 66 22.48 -9.60 16.57
N ILE A 67 21.54 -8.87 15.97
CA ILE A 67 20.11 -9.03 16.18
C ILE A 67 19.58 -10.06 15.17
N PRO A 68 18.96 -11.17 15.62
CA PRO A 68 18.39 -12.16 14.73
C PRO A 68 17.26 -11.54 13.91
N MET A 69 17.35 -11.64 12.59
CA MET A 69 16.35 -11.13 11.65
C MET A 69 15.94 -12.28 10.73
N PRO A 70 14.98 -13.15 11.09
CA PRO A 70 14.64 -14.33 10.29
C PRO A 70 14.08 -13.97 8.90
N ALA A 71 14.19 -14.89 7.94
CA ALA A 71 13.73 -14.62 6.58
C ALA A 71 12.21 -14.75 6.52
N ASN A 72 11.53 -13.77 5.94
CA ASN A 72 10.11 -13.89 5.65
C ASN A 72 9.91 -15.06 4.68
N LYS A 73 9.30 -16.15 5.18
CA LYS A 73 9.01 -17.33 4.38
C LYS A 73 7.79 -17.03 3.51
N ARG A 74 8.00 -16.89 2.20
CA ARG A 74 6.91 -16.92 1.22
C ARG A 74 6.45 -18.37 1.05
N ASN A 75 5.20 -18.59 0.66
CA ASN A 75 4.66 -19.93 0.37
C ASN A 75 5.38 -20.64 -0.81
N TYR A 76 6.31 -19.96 -1.49
CA TYR A 76 6.98 -20.40 -2.75
C TYR A 76 6.04 -20.82 -3.89
N GLN A 77 4.72 -20.73 -3.67
CA GLN A 77 3.70 -21.01 -4.65
C GLN A 77 3.83 -20.03 -5.81
N LYS A 78 3.89 -20.56 -7.03
CA LYS A 78 3.94 -19.73 -8.22
C LYS A 78 2.61 -18.99 -8.34
N GLN A 79 2.64 -17.79 -8.91
CA GLN A 79 1.42 -17.00 -9.12
C GLN A 79 0.35 -17.78 -9.91
N ALA A 80 0.77 -18.63 -10.86
CA ALA A 80 -0.12 -19.48 -11.63
C ALA A 80 -0.92 -20.44 -10.73
N ASP A 81 -0.23 -21.23 -9.90
CA ASP A 81 -0.84 -22.20 -9.00
C ASP A 81 -1.77 -21.51 -7.98
N HIS A 82 -1.33 -20.37 -7.44
CA HIS A 82 -2.15 -19.60 -6.50
C HIS A 82 -3.46 -19.09 -7.14
N LEU A 83 -3.38 -18.58 -8.38
CA LEU A 83 -4.56 -18.12 -9.12
C LEU A 83 -5.46 -19.28 -9.53
N GLU A 84 -4.90 -20.44 -9.85
CA GLU A 84 -5.66 -21.65 -10.16
C GLU A 84 -6.50 -22.08 -8.96
N GLU A 85 -5.89 -22.23 -7.78
CA GLU A 85 -6.60 -22.57 -6.53
C GLU A 85 -7.68 -21.54 -6.19
N ALA A 86 -7.35 -20.25 -6.27
CA ALA A 86 -8.30 -19.18 -5.99
C ALA A 86 -9.51 -19.21 -6.95
N ARG A 87 -9.28 -19.49 -8.24
CA ARG A 87 -10.34 -19.64 -9.24
C ARG A 87 -11.17 -20.90 -9.01
N ALA A 88 -10.55 -22.03 -8.68
CA ALA A 88 -11.26 -23.27 -8.37
C ALA A 88 -12.20 -23.09 -7.16
N ILE A 89 -11.71 -22.47 -6.08
CA ILE A 89 -12.51 -22.16 -4.89
C ILE A 89 -13.68 -21.24 -5.24
N ARG A 90 -13.44 -20.19 -6.04
CA ARG A 90 -14.49 -19.29 -6.53
C ARG A 90 -15.55 -20.07 -7.30
N ASP A 91 -15.16 -20.87 -8.28
CA ASP A 91 -16.08 -21.56 -9.18
C ASP A 91 -16.92 -22.61 -8.43
N ILE A 92 -16.32 -23.31 -7.45
CA ILE A 92 -17.05 -24.21 -6.53
C ILE A 92 -18.10 -23.43 -5.72
N ARG A 93 -17.73 -22.28 -5.15
CA ARG A 93 -18.64 -21.46 -4.34
C ARG A 93 -19.81 -20.93 -5.18
N MET A 94 -19.53 -20.49 -6.40
CA MET A 94 -20.53 -20.00 -7.35
C MET A 94 -21.51 -21.10 -7.75
N LYS A 95 -20.99 -22.28 -8.09
CA LYS A 95 -21.80 -23.46 -8.41
C LYS A 95 -22.71 -23.87 -7.25
N ARG A 96 -22.23 -23.83 -6.00
CA ARG A 96 -23.04 -24.15 -4.81
C ARG A 96 -24.18 -23.16 -4.56
N GLN A 97 -24.03 -21.92 -5.01
CA GLN A 97 -25.02 -20.86 -4.82
C GLN A 97 -25.92 -20.67 -6.05
N ASP A 98 -25.69 -21.43 -7.13
CA ASP A 98 -26.33 -21.25 -8.44
C ASP A 98 -26.25 -19.80 -8.95
N ARG A 99 -25.04 -19.21 -8.86
CA ARG A 99 -24.77 -17.83 -9.24
C ARG A 99 -23.59 -17.75 -10.19
N ASP A 100 -23.57 -16.76 -11.08
CA ASP A 100 -22.37 -16.37 -11.81
C ASP A 100 -21.62 -15.28 -11.03
N TRP A 101 -20.30 -15.46 -10.82
CA TRP A 101 -19.47 -14.44 -10.18
C TRP A 101 -19.37 -13.15 -10.99
N ARG A 102 -19.75 -13.15 -12.26
CA ARG A 102 -19.80 -11.96 -13.11
C ARG A 102 -21.06 -11.13 -12.90
N GLU A 103 -22.13 -11.72 -12.37
CA GLU A 103 -23.38 -11.00 -12.13
C GLU A 103 -23.21 -9.96 -11.02
N GLY A 104 -23.50 -8.70 -11.35
CA GLY A 104 -23.34 -7.57 -10.42
C GLY A 104 -21.89 -7.12 -10.20
N ASN A 105 -20.92 -7.79 -10.83
CA ASN A 105 -19.50 -7.45 -10.75
C ASN A 105 -19.00 -6.82 -12.06
N GLY A 106 -18.03 -5.92 -11.94
CA GLY A 106 -17.45 -5.20 -13.08
C GLY A 106 -18.16 -3.90 -13.42
N ARG A 107 -17.84 -3.34 -14.59
CA ARG A 107 -18.37 -2.06 -15.03
C ARG A 107 -19.87 -2.18 -15.36
N PRO A 108 -20.76 -1.37 -14.76
CA PRO A 108 -22.19 -1.42 -15.07
C PRO A 108 -22.44 -1.20 -16.56
N LYS A 109 -23.29 -2.05 -17.16
CA LYS A 109 -23.69 -1.96 -18.57
C LYS A 109 -24.24 -0.55 -18.86
N GLY A 110 -23.83 0.03 -19.99
CA GLY A 110 -24.25 1.39 -20.40
C GLY A 110 -23.56 2.54 -19.64
N SER A 111 -22.75 2.29 -18.61
CA SER A 111 -22.04 3.37 -17.89
C SER A 111 -21.02 4.13 -18.76
N GLY A 112 -20.54 3.54 -19.85
CA GLY A 112 -19.65 4.20 -20.83
C GLY A 112 -20.37 5.10 -21.83
N GLU A 113 -21.67 4.90 -22.03
CA GLU A 113 -22.47 5.66 -23.00
C GLU A 113 -22.99 6.96 -22.41
N LYS A 114 -23.12 7.03 -21.08
CA LYS A 114 -23.61 8.21 -20.35
C LYS A 114 -22.83 9.48 -20.68
N SER A 115 -21.52 9.40 -20.90
CA SER A 115 -20.71 10.55 -21.31
C SER A 115 -21.13 11.08 -22.68
N LYS A 116 -21.36 10.19 -23.65
CA LYS A 116 -21.78 10.57 -25.01
C LYS A 116 -23.16 11.19 -25.01
N ILE A 117 -24.08 10.66 -24.19
CA ILE A 117 -25.42 11.21 -24.03
C ILE A 117 -25.37 12.66 -23.50
N VAL A 118 -24.54 12.92 -22.49
CA VAL A 118 -24.39 14.26 -21.89
C VAL A 118 -23.71 15.24 -22.85
N GLU A 119 -22.74 14.79 -23.64
CA GLU A 119 -22.05 15.60 -24.65
C GLU A 119 -22.96 15.94 -25.84
N GLU A 120 -23.69 14.96 -26.37
CA GLU A 120 -24.65 15.16 -27.46
C GLU A 120 -25.78 16.11 -27.03
N TRP A 121 -26.27 15.97 -25.80
CA TRP A 121 -27.30 16.85 -25.25
C TRP A 121 -26.82 18.31 -25.16
N GLN A 122 -25.59 18.55 -24.67
CA GLN A 122 -25.00 19.89 -24.61
C GLN A 122 -24.82 20.50 -26.01
N ARG A 123 -24.46 19.69 -27.00
CA ARG A 123 -24.33 20.15 -28.40
C ARG A 123 -25.66 20.62 -28.99
N GLN A 124 -26.76 19.96 -28.63
CA GLN A 124 -28.11 20.32 -29.07
C GLN A 124 -28.73 21.46 -28.25
N HIS A 125 -28.25 21.67 -27.01
CA HIS A 125 -28.74 22.70 -26.09
C HIS A 125 -27.59 23.59 -25.59
N PRO A 126 -27.07 24.51 -26.42
CA PRO A 126 -25.93 25.37 -26.04
C PRO A 126 -26.18 26.21 -24.78
N ASP A 127 -27.43 26.65 -24.57
CA ASP A 127 -27.85 27.43 -23.39
C ASP A 127 -28.50 26.57 -22.28
N GLY A 128 -28.48 25.24 -22.46
CA GLY A 128 -29.12 24.30 -21.55
C GLY A 128 -28.42 24.21 -20.19
N LYS A 129 -29.19 24.04 -19.10
CA LYS A 129 -28.61 23.88 -17.75
C LYS A 129 -28.48 22.40 -17.39
N LYS A 130 -27.59 22.10 -16.44
CA LYS A 130 -27.42 20.76 -15.85
C LYS A 130 -28.76 20.14 -15.42
N ALA A 131 -29.66 20.94 -14.87
CA ALA A 131 -30.98 20.49 -14.41
C ALA A 131 -31.87 20.00 -15.56
N ASP A 132 -31.83 20.68 -16.72
CA ASP A 132 -32.60 20.31 -17.90
C ASP A 132 -32.08 19.00 -18.49
N CYS A 133 -30.75 18.86 -18.60
CA CYS A 133 -30.13 17.62 -19.03
C CYS A 133 -30.48 16.44 -18.11
N ILE A 134 -30.48 16.61 -16.78
CA ILE A 134 -30.89 15.57 -15.83
C ILE A 134 -32.35 15.15 -16.10
N ARG A 135 -33.25 16.12 -16.28
CA ARG A 135 -34.68 15.88 -16.51
C ARG A 135 -34.93 15.18 -17.84
N GLU A 136 -34.24 15.58 -18.90
CA GLU A 136 -34.48 15.09 -20.27
C GLU A 136 -33.75 13.77 -20.56
N THR A 137 -32.53 13.59 -20.06
CA THR A 137 -31.75 12.36 -20.27
C THR A 137 -32.07 11.26 -19.25
N GLY A 138 -32.75 11.60 -18.15
CA GLY A 138 -33.00 10.69 -17.03
C GLY A 138 -31.74 10.25 -16.28
N LEU A 139 -30.58 10.86 -16.59
CA LEU A 139 -29.33 10.52 -15.94
C LEU A 139 -29.28 11.08 -14.52
N SER A 140 -28.75 10.28 -13.59
CA SER A 140 -28.54 10.72 -12.21
C SER A 140 -27.72 12.00 -12.14
N LYS A 141 -28.03 12.90 -11.20
CA LYS A 141 -27.31 14.15 -10.96
C LYS A 141 -25.78 13.99 -10.93
N PRO A 142 -25.19 13.01 -10.20
CA PRO A 142 -23.73 12.83 -10.18
C PRO A 142 -23.14 12.49 -11.55
N THR A 143 -23.87 11.74 -12.38
CA THR A 143 -23.43 11.40 -13.74
C THR A 143 -23.38 12.65 -14.62
N VAL A 144 -24.44 13.46 -14.64
CA VAL A 144 -24.48 14.67 -15.47
C VAL A 144 -23.40 15.65 -15.03
N TYR A 145 -23.25 15.89 -13.72
CA TYR A 145 -22.24 16.81 -13.20
C TYR A 145 -20.81 16.36 -13.52
N LYS A 146 -20.53 15.05 -13.51
CA LYS A 146 -19.22 14.50 -13.86
C LYS A 146 -18.82 14.77 -15.32
N TRP A 147 -19.79 14.76 -16.24
CA TRP A 147 -19.54 14.88 -17.68
C TRP A 147 -19.91 16.24 -18.27
N TRP A 148 -20.35 17.18 -17.42
CA TRP A 148 -20.63 18.54 -17.81
C TRP A 148 -19.32 19.32 -17.93
N LYS A 149 -19.07 19.94 -19.09
CA LYS A 149 -17.89 20.78 -19.31
C LYS A 149 -18.23 22.25 -19.13
#